data_AF-X7F0F5-F1
#
_entry.id   AF-X7F0F5-F1
#
_cell.length_a   1.000
_cell.length_b   1.000
_cell.length_c   1.000
_cell.angle_alpha   90.00
_cell.angle_beta   90.00
_cell.angle_gamma   90.00
#
_symmetry.space_group_name_H-M   'P 1'
#
loop_
_entity.id
_entity.type
_entity.pdbx_description
1 polymer ?
#
loop_
_entity_poly.entity_id
_entity_poly.type
_entity_poly.pdbx_seq_one_letter_code
_entity_poly.pdbx_strand_id
1 'polypeptide(L)'
;VLVEGEFWHVMMPPLQDDLRGTSPILVDGREAVAVAIALQQYANRLFTNDATPPYIFTMDGNFKGSEDKKNWLTAWRRWTTGRNRHQPGIAEYGMKPHRMGLTAEEAQFLETRKELWLDIARLWRVPPHKVGILDRATFSNI
;
A
#
# COMPACT_ATOMS: atom_id res chain seq x y z
N VAL A 1 8.41 32.69 32.20
CA VAL A 1 8.56 33.04 30.77
C VAL A 1 10.03 32.83 30.45
N LEU A 2 10.36 31.94 29.52
CA LEU A 2 11.77 31.71 29.14
C LEU A 2 12.26 32.92 28.34
N VAL A 3 13.46 33.41 28.67
CA VAL A 3 14.05 34.59 28.04
C VAL A 3 15.04 34.18 26.94
N GLU A 4 15.23 35.05 25.94
CA GLU A 4 16.21 34.84 24.86
C GLU A 4 17.62 34.69 25.45
N GLY A 5 18.29 33.56 25.19
CA GLY A 5 19.59 33.20 25.76
C GLY A 5 19.55 32.16 26.90
N GLU A 6 18.39 31.85 27.47
CA GLU A 6 18.23 30.77 28.46
C GLU A 6 18.07 29.38 27.81
N PHE A 7 17.85 29.34 26.49
CA PHE A 7 17.73 28.12 25.71
C PHE A 7 18.41 28.27 24.35
N TRP A 8 19.03 27.18 23.88
CA TRP A 8 19.56 27.09 22.53
C TRP A 8 18.49 26.49 21.62
N HIS A 9 17.92 27.31 20.73
CA HIS A 9 17.08 26.83 19.64
C HIS A 9 17.93 26.43 18.43
N VAL A 10 18.03 25.12 18.17
CA VAL A 10 18.72 24.61 16.98
C VAL A 10 17.71 24.52 15.84
N MET A 11 17.87 25.39 14.84
CA MET A 11 16.99 25.46 13.69
C MET A 11 17.62 24.78 12.47
N MET A 12 16.84 23.97 11.76
CA MET A 12 17.27 23.36 10.51
C MET A 12 17.04 24.33 9.33
N PRO A 13 18.08 24.64 8.52
CA PRO A 13 17.92 25.47 7.32
C PRO A 13 17.12 24.76 6.22
N PRO A 14 16.44 25.51 5.31
CA PRO A 14 16.29 26.98 5.31
C PRO A 14 15.38 27.49 6.43
N LEU A 15 15.65 28.71 6.90
CA LEU A 15 14.85 29.38 7.93
C LEU A 15 13.62 30.06 7.29
N GLN A 16 12.47 29.88 7.91
CA GLN A 16 11.25 30.61 7.61
C GLN A 16 11.05 31.71 8.65
N ASP A 17 10.88 32.95 8.19
CA ASP A 17 10.71 34.14 9.04
C ASP A 17 11.82 34.33 10.10
N ASP A 18 13.03 33.87 9.82
CA ASP A 18 14.24 33.92 10.67
C ASP A 18 14.14 33.22 12.06
N LEU A 19 12.98 32.64 12.38
CA LEU A 19 12.68 32.06 13.69
C LEU A 19 12.27 30.59 13.64
N ARG A 20 11.97 30.03 12.46
CA ARG A 20 11.48 28.66 12.30
C ARG A 20 12.37 27.88 11.35
N GLY A 21 12.88 26.74 11.80
CA GLY A 21 13.50 25.76 10.90
C GLY A 21 12.45 25.09 10.02
N THR A 22 12.83 24.70 8.81
CA THR A 22 11.97 23.93 7.91
C THR A 22 12.13 22.44 8.18
N SER A 23 11.02 21.71 8.17
CA SER A 23 11.05 20.24 8.26
C SER A 23 11.11 19.67 6.85
N PRO A 24 12.11 18.82 6.53
CA PRO A 24 12.17 18.14 5.24
C PRO A 24 10.87 17.40 4.92
N ILE A 25 10.20 16.82 5.92
CA ILE A 25 8.92 16.11 5.74
C ILE A 25 7.78 17.08 5.38
N LEU A 26 7.68 18.21 6.07
CA LEU A 26 6.52 19.10 5.93
C LEU A 26 6.64 20.01 4.71
N VAL A 27 7.86 20.36 4.31
CA VAL A 27 8.14 21.33 3.25
C VAL A 27 8.46 20.63 1.93
N ASP A 28 9.45 19.73 1.93
CA ASP A 28 9.97 19.13 0.70
C ASP A 28 9.36 17.75 0.40
N GLY A 29 9.01 17.00 1.44
CA GLY A 29 8.69 15.58 1.36
C GLY A 29 7.22 15.24 1.58
N ARG A 30 6.35 16.22 1.75
CA ARG A 30 4.95 15.99 2.16
C ARG A 30 4.22 15.06 1.19
N GLU A 31 4.38 15.30 -0.10
CA GLU A 31 3.74 14.51 -1.15
C GLU A 31 4.36 13.11 -1.26
N ALA A 32 5.69 13.01 -1.23
CA ALA A 32 6.39 11.72 -1.26
C ALA A 32 5.97 10.82 -0.08
N VAL A 33 5.87 11.40 1.12
CA VAL A 33 5.41 10.68 2.33
C VAL A 33 3.92 10.33 2.23
N ALA A 34 3.07 11.22 1.72
CA ALA A 34 1.66 10.93 1.53
C ALA A 34 1.43 9.77 0.55
N VAL A 35 2.17 9.76 -0.56
CA VAL A 35 2.14 8.67 -1.55
C VAL A 35 2.63 7.37 -0.92
N ALA A 36 3.71 7.40 -0.14
CA ALA A 36 4.21 6.22 0.58
C ALA A 36 3.17 5.64 1.56
N ILE A 37 2.46 6.50 2.30
CA ILE A 37 1.39 6.08 3.21
C ILE A 37 0.24 5.44 2.43
N ALA A 38 -0.22 6.08 1.34
CA ALA A 38 -1.30 5.56 0.52
C ALA A 38 -0.95 4.21 -0.11
N LEU A 39 0.28 4.07 -0.60
CA LEU A 39 0.81 2.83 -1.16
C LEU A 39 0.86 1.72 -0.09
N GLN A 40 1.34 2.03 1.11
CA GLN A 40 1.38 1.08 2.22
C GLN A 40 -0.04 0.62 2.63
N GLN A 41 -1.02 1.52 2.63
CA GLN A 41 -2.42 1.15 2.87
C GLN A 41 -2.97 0.23 1.78
N TYR A 42 -2.66 0.50 0.52
CA TYR A 42 -3.03 -0.39 -0.59
C TYR A 42 -2.38 -1.77 -0.44
N ALA A 43 -1.07 -1.83 -0.15
CA ALA A 43 -0.37 -3.07 0.17
C ALA A 43 -1.09 -3.85 1.28
N ASN A 44 -1.40 -3.19 2.39
CA ASN A 44 -2.06 -3.83 3.52
C ASN A 44 -3.42 -4.39 3.12
N ARG A 45 -4.22 -3.68 2.31
CA ARG A 45 -5.50 -4.21 1.80
C ARG A 45 -5.30 -5.42 0.90
N LEU A 46 -4.31 -5.36 0.02
CA LEU A 46 -3.98 -6.47 -0.88
C LEU A 46 -3.56 -7.72 -0.09
N PHE A 47 -2.61 -7.59 0.83
CA PHE A 47 -2.10 -8.70 1.63
C PHE A 47 -3.09 -9.19 2.69
N THR A 48 -3.92 -8.32 3.28
CA THR A 48 -5.02 -8.74 4.19
C THR A 48 -6.02 -9.64 3.46
N ASN A 49 -6.22 -9.39 2.17
CA ASN A 49 -7.06 -10.21 1.31
C ASN A 49 -6.30 -11.37 0.67
N ASP A 50 -5.08 -11.71 1.14
CA ASP A 50 -4.24 -12.80 0.64
C ASP A 50 -3.97 -12.69 -0.88
N ALA A 51 -3.93 -11.44 -1.38
CA ALA A 51 -3.86 -11.12 -2.80
C ALA A 51 -4.87 -11.90 -3.67
N THR A 52 -6.03 -12.23 -3.07
CA THR A 52 -7.08 -12.98 -3.76
C THR A 52 -7.78 -12.02 -4.72
N PRO A 53 -7.67 -12.24 -6.04
CA PRO A 53 -8.20 -11.30 -6.98
C PRO A 53 -9.73 -11.27 -6.94
N PRO A 54 -10.35 -10.13 -7.29
CA PRO A 54 -11.80 -10.04 -7.27
C PRO A 54 -12.42 -11.02 -8.27
N TYR A 55 -13.50 -11.67 -7.84
CA TYR A 55 -14.28 -12.57 -8.68
C TYR A 55 -15.56 -11.88 -9.12
N ILE A 56 -15.86 -11.97 -10.40
CA ILE A 56 -17.19 -11.69 -10.92
C ILE A 56 -17.83 -13.01 -11.35
N PHE A 57 -19.09 -13.19 -10.99
CA PHE A 57 -19.88 -14.32 -11.44
C PHE A 57 -20.82 -13.85 -12.53
N THR A 58 -20.69 -14.47 -13.69
CA THR A 58 -21.65 -14.30 -14.79
C THR A 58 -22.57 -15.52 -14.82
N MET A 59 -23.86 -15.27 -15.03
CA MET A 59 -24.88 -16.29 -15.27
C MET A 59 -25.80 -15.83 -16.38
N ASP A 60 -26.33 -16.78 -17.14
CA ASP A 60 -27.28 -16.50 -18.23
C ASP A 60 -28.71 -16.23 -17.72
N GLY A 61 -28.99 -16.53 -16.44
CA GLY A 61 -30.25 -16.28 -15.76
C GLY A 61 -30.21 -15.09 -14.79
N ASN A 62 -31.37 -14.74 -14.19
CA ASN A 62 -31.46 -13.74 -13.13
C ASN A 62 -31.88 -14.39 -11.80
N PHE A 63 -31.40 -13.83 -10.68
CA PHE A 63 -31.92 -14.18 -9.36
C PHE A 63 -33.40 -13.79 -9.26
N LYS A 64 -34.23 -14.67 -8.68
CA LYS A 64 -35.67 -14.43 -8.51
C LYS A 64 -35.97 -13.32 -7.49
N GLY A 65 -35.08 -13.11 -6.51
CA GLY A 65 -35.17 -12.04 -5.52
C GLY A 65 -33.81 -11.49 -5.09
N SER A 66 -33.81 -10.28 -4.51
CA SER A 66 -32.60 -9.64 -3.96
C SER A 66 -32.06 -10.37 -2.71
N GLU A 67 -32.93 -11.13 -2.03
CA GLU A 67 -32.61 -11.94 -0.86
C GLU A 67 -31.81 -13.20 -1.24
N ASP A 68 -32.22 -13.90 -2.30
CA ASP A 68 -31.49 -15.06 -2.84
C ASP A 68 -30.05 -14.70 -3.23
N LYS A 69 -29.88 -13.54 -3.85
CA LYS A 69 -28.54 -13.02 -4.21
C LYS A 69 -27.66 -12.78 -2.98
N LYS A 70 -28.23 -12.23 -1.89
CA LYS A 70 -27.49 -12.00 -0.63
C LYS A 70 -27.14 -13.31 0.05
N ASN A 71 -28.07 -14.26 0.09
CA ASN A 71 -27.86 -15.57 0.68
C ASN A 71 -26.75 -16.33 -0.07
N TRP A 72 -26.79 -16.32 -1.40
CA TRP A 72 -25.76 -16.92 -2.24
C TRP A 72 -24.38 -16.26 -2.04
N LEU A 73 -24.30 -14.92 -2.06
CA LEU A 73 -23.04 -14.19 -1.80
C LEU A 73 -22.47 -14.50 -0.41
N THR A 74 -23.34 -14.64 0.59
CA THR A 74 -22.94 -14.97 1.98
C THR A 74 -22.43 -16.40 2.07
N ALA A 75 -23.11 -17.35 1.41
CA ALA A 75 -22.64 -18.72 1.29
C ALA A 75 -21.27 -18.74 0.58
N TRP A 76 -21.14 -18.11 -0.59
CA TRP A 76 -19.88 -18.04 -1.32
C TRP A 76 -18.74 -17.47 -0.46
N ARG A 77 -18.94 -16.34 0.22
CA ARG A 77 -17.95 -15.75 1.12
C ARG A 77 -17.52 -16.70 2.23
N ARG A 78 -18.43 -17.49 2.81
CA ARG A 78 -18.12 -18.48 3.84
C ARG A 78 -17.22 -19.61 3.33
N TRP A 79 -17.35 -19.95 2.05
CA TRP A 79 -16.51 -20.97 1.41
C TRP A 79 -15.14 -20.40 1.00
N THR A 80 -15.09 -19.16 0.52
CA THR A 80 -13.84 -18.55 0.02
C THR A 80 -12.99 -17.88 1.08
N THR A 81 -13.51 -17.67 2.30
CA THR A 81 -12.82 -16.90 3.35
C THR A 81 -12.41 -17.80 4.52
N GLY A 82 -11.33 -17.44 5.20
CA GLY A 82 -10.87 -18.13 6.41
C GLY A 82 -10.21 -19.49 6.13
N ARG A 83 -10.49 -20.48 6.97
CA ARG A 83 -9.85 -21.81 6.95
C ARG A 83 -10.26 -22.70 5.76
N ASN A 84 -11.33 -22.35 5.05
CA ASN A 84 -11.83 -23.09 3.88
C ASN A 84 -11.29 -22.55 2.56
N ARG A 85 -10.35 -21.59 2.61
CA ARG A 85 -9.68 -21.06 1.43
C ARG A 85 -9.00 -22.20 0.65
N HIS A 86 -9.08 -22.14 -0.68
CA HIS A 86 -8.63 -23.18 -1.63
C HIS A 86 -9.46 -24.47 -1.67
N GLN A 87 -10.59 -24.55 -0.97
CA GLN A 87 -11.51 -25.67 -1.18
C GLN A 87 -12.24 -25.52 -2.53
N PRO A 88 -12.41 -26.62 -3.28
CA PRO A 88 -13.18 -26.60 -4.52
C PRO A 88 -14.65 -26.30 -4.21
N GLY A 89 -15.15 -25.18 -4.72
CA GLY A 89 -16.55 -24.78 -4.62
C GLY A 89 -17.34 -25.24 -5.85
N ILE A 90 -18.61 -25.63 -5.65
CA ILE A 90 -19.53 -25.93 -6.74
C ILE A 90 -20.27 -24.63 -7.11
N ALA A 91 -20.21 -24.25 -8.38
CA ALA A 91 -20.99 -23.14 -8.91
C ALA A 91 -22.39 -23.65 -9.29
N GLU A 92 -23.35 -23.47 -8.39
CA GLU A 92 -24.76 -23.76 -8.68
C GLU A 92 -25.27 -22.84 -9.81
N TYR A 93 -26.25 -23.32 -10.59
CA TYR A 93 -26.89 -22.57 -11.69
C TYR A 93 -26.02 -22.21 -12.90
N GLY A 94 -24.90 -22.89 -13.12
CA GLY A 94 -24.06 -22.65 -14.31
C GLY A 94 -23.26 -21.35 -14.25
N MET A 95 -23.11 -20.77 -13.05
CA MET A 95 -22.31 -19.57 -12.84
C MET A 95 -20.85 -19.80 -13.22
N LYS A 96 -20.30 -18.93 -14.07
CA LYS A 96 -18.88 -19.00 -14.47
C LYS A 96 -18.08 -17.97 -13.69
N PRO A 97 -17.20 -18.38 -12.74
CA PRO A 97 -16.33 -17.45 -12.05
C PRO A 97 -15.33 -16.86 -13.04
N HIS A 98 -15.40 -15.56 -13.26
CA HIS A 98 -14.36 -14.78 -13.90
C HIS A 98 -13.48 -14.22 -12.79
N ARG A 99 -12.31 -14.85 -12.62
CA ARG A 99 -11.23 -14.26 -11.82
C ARG A 99 -10.71 -13.08 -12.63
N MET A 100 -10.94 -11.85 -12.16
CA MET A 100 -10.06 -10.78 -12.62
C MET A 100 -8.68 -11.19 -12.14
N GLY A 101 -7.71 -11.41 -13.03
CA GLY A 101 -6.37 -11.86 -12.59
C GLY A 101 -5.75 -10.88 -11.61
N LEU A 102 -4.67 -11.29 -10.92
CA LEU A 102 -3.78 -10.29 -10.36
C LEU A 102 -3.33 -9.42 -11.54
N THR A 103 -3.71 -8.14 -11.56
CA THR A 103 -3.41 -7.28 -12.70
C THR A 103 -1.90 -7.07 -12.76
N ALA A 104 -1.33 -6.82 -13.94
CA ALA A 104 0.08 -6.47 -14.09
C ALA A 104 0.52 -5.32 -13.14
N GLU A 105 -0.44 -4.51 -12.69
CA GLU A 105 -0.31 -3.50 -11.65
C GLU A 105 0.21 -4.02 -10.30
N GLU A 106 -0.16 -5.23 -9.87
CA GLU A 106 0.27 -5.78 -8.57
C GLU A 106 1.71 -6.30 -8.61
N ALA A 107 2.20 -6.74 -9.78
CA ALA A 107 3.62 -7.00 -9.97
C ALA A 107 4.41 -5.68 -10.05
N GLN A 108 3.87 -4.68 -10.76
CA GLN A 108 4.43 -3.33 -10.83
C GLN A 108 4.47 -2.65 -9.45
N PHE A 109 3.53 -2.98 -8.55
CA PHE A 109 3.43 -2.43 -7.20
C PHE A 109 4.70 -2.67 -6.37
N LEU A 110 5.34 -3.84 -6.49
CA LEU A 110 6.58 -4.15 -5.76
C LEU A 110 7.73 -3.23 -6.21
N GLU A 111 7.84 -2.97 -7.51
CA GLU A 111 8.83 -2.06 -8.07
C GLU A 111 8.53 -0.60 -7.66
N THR A 112 7.26 -0.17 -7.72
CA THR A 112 6.86 1.17 -7.25
C THR A 112 7.18 1.39 -5.77
N ARG A 113 7.05 0.36 -4.93
CA ARG A 113 7.38 0.45 -3.50
C ARG A 113 8.88 0.70 -3.27
N LYS A 114 9.75 0.08 -4.07
CA LYS A 114 11.20 0.25 -3.96
C LYS A 114 11.64 1.66 -4.35
N GLU A 115 11.08 2.20 -5.43
CA GLU A 115 11.37 3.57 -5.87
C GLU A 115 10.97 4.60 -4.81
N LEU A 116 9.84 4.42 -4.12
CA LEU A 116 9.45 5.31 -3.02
C LEU A 116 10.40 5.28 -1.83
N TRP A 117 11.02 4.14 -1.52
CA TRP A 117 12.04 4.09 -0.46
C TRP A 117 13.28 4.90 -0.82
N LEU A 118 13.63 4.97 -2.10
CA LEU A 118 14.70 5.85 -2.59
C LEU A 118 14.30 7.32 -2.48
N ASP A 119 13.06 7.67 -2.81
CA ASP A 119 12.57 9.05 -2.67
C ASP A 119 12.52 9.52 -1.21
N ILE A 120 12.12 8.63 -0.30
CA ILE A 120 12.25 8.86 1.14
C ILE A 120 13.72 9.08 1.49
N ALA A 121 14.65 8.18 1.13
CA ALA A 121 16.07 8.36 1.46
C ALA A 121 16.68 9.67 0.90
N ARG A 122 16.25 10.10 -0.30
CA ARG A 122 16.65 11.37 -0.92
C ARG A 122 16.25 12.59 -0.09
N LEU A 123 15.13 12.54 0.62
CA LEU A 123 14.65 13.64 1.44
C LEU A 123 15.64 14.01 2.56
N TRP A 124 16.28 13.02 3.17
CA TRP A 124 17.33 13.22 4.18
C TRP A 124 18.74 13.23 3.59
N ARG A 125 18.87 13.15 2.26
CA ARG A 125 20.16 13.05 1.55
C ARG A 125 21.03 11.89 2.08
N VAL A 126 20.37 10.81 2.53
CA VAL A 126 21.06 9.62 3.03
C VAL A 126 21.27 8.66 1.87
N PRO A 127 22.51 8.19 1.63
CA PRO A 127 22.76 7.17 0.62
C PRO A 127 21.93 5.90 0.87
N PRO A 128 21.30 5.28 -0.15
CA PRO A 128 20.41 4.12 0.01
C PRO A 128 21.05 2.92 0.72
N HIS A 129 22.35 2.69 0.55
CA HIS A 129 23.06 1.59 1.21
C HIS A 129 23.11 1.75 2.73
N LYS A 130 23.10 2.98 3.27
CA LYS A 130 23.10 3.23 4.73
C LYS A 130 21.77 2.90 5.39
N VAL A 131 20.69 2.82 4.61
CA VAL A 131 19.35 2.43 5.07
C VAL A 131 18.98 1.00 4.69
N GLY A 132 19.97 0.20 4.24
CA GLY A 132 19.78 -1.21 3.92
C GLY A 132 19.16 -1.49 2.54
N ILE A 133 19.06 -0.49 1.67
CA ILE A 133 18.60 -0.67 0.28
C ILE A 133 19.82 -1.02 -0.57
N LEU A 134 19.98 -2.32 -0.86
CA LEU A 134 21.17 -2.88 -1.52
C LEU A 134 20.97 -3.23 -3.01
N ASP A 135 19.83 -2.88 -3.61
CA ASP A 135 19.47 -3.29 -4.99
C ASP A 135 20.52 -2.90 -6.06
N ARG A 136 21.38 -1.91 -5.80
CA ARG A 136 22.50 -1.51 -6.68
C ARG A 136 23.86 -1.45 -5.97
N ALA A 137 23.93 -1.79 -4.68
CA ALA A 137 25.16 -1.75 -3.92
C ALA A 137 25.88 -3.10 -4.06
N THR A 138 26.95 -3.13 -4.83
CA THR A 138 27.91 -4.25 -4.80
C THR A 138 28.90 -4.02 -3.66
N PHE A 139 29.34 -5.09 -2.99
CA PHE A 139 30.21 -5.07 -1.81
C PHE A 139 31.51 -4.25 -1.96
N SER A 140 31.89 -3.89 -3.19
CA SER A 140 33.07 -3.09 -3.49
C SER A 140 32.85 -1.57 -3.46
N ASN A 141 31.64 -1.07 -3.16
CA ASN A 141 31.30 0.36 -3.25
C ASN A 141 30.44 0.87 -2.05
N ILE A 142 30.64 0.26 -0.87
CA ILE A 142 30.12 0.69 0.44
C ILE A 142 31.25 1.32 1.24
#